data_AF-A0A243A2M6-F1
#
_entry.id   AF-A0A243A2M6-F1
#
_cell.length_a   1.000
_cell.length_b   1.000
_cell.length_c   1.000
_cell.angle_alpha   90.00
_cell.angle_beta   90.00
_cell.angle_gamma   90.00
#
_symmetry.space_group_name_H-M   'P 1'
#
loop_
_entity.id
_entity.type
_entity.pdbx_description
1 polymer ?
#
loop_
_entity_poly.entity_id
_entity_poly.type
_entity_poly.pdbx_seq_one_letter_code
_entity_poly.pdbx_strand_id
1 'polypeptide(L)'
;MNFILEDIKEMKYHTDLKVIFEAFQGRQLEFNWLITDLEYVVNSKNRRIESHPIVNQDIIFITGEELTKFINTYEIQFIWGVFTAIDKSININVNQLSVEPYANGNKSFWNGHPVIQYPNAVLEIVCWDSSLTLLLSEDDDIDDKFQDYFKSTKKLNF
;
A
#
# COMPACT_ATOMS: atom_id res chain seq x y z
N MET A 1 -2.90 1.95 -14.18
CA MET A 1 -1.70 2.77 -14.47
C MET A 1 -0.70 2.64 -13.32
N ASN A 2 0.56 3.06 -13.53
CA ASN A 2 1.58 3.07 -12.47
C ASN A 2 2.02 4.49 -12.12
N PHE A 3 2.13 4.77 -10.84
CA PHE A 3 2.44 6.09 -10.30
C PHE A 3 3.56 6.04 -9.27
N ILE A 4 4.28 7.16 -9.15
CA ILE A 4 5.29 7.40 -8.13
C ILE A 4 5.03 8.72 -7.41
N LEU A 5 5.04 8.64 -6.09
CA LEU A 5 4.81 9.73 -5.16
C LEU A 5 6.11 9.98 -4.41
N GLU A 6 6.76 11.07 -4.76
CA GLU A 6 8.01 11.57 -4.19
C GLU A 6 7.81 13.06 -3.93
N ASP A 7 8.20 13.55 -2.74
CA ASP A 7 8.04 14.95 -2.35
C ASP A 7 6.63 15.55 -2.55
N ILE A 8 5.59 14.77 -2.22
CA ILE A 8 4.19 15.20 -2.34
C ILE A 8 3.80 16.08 -1.14
N LYS A 9 3.27 17.28 -1.41
CA LYS A 9 2.97 18.29 -0.38
C LYS A 9 1.80 17.92 0.53
N GLU A 10 0.87 17.13 0.00
CA GLU A 10 -0.31 16.63 0.67
C GLU A 10 0.03 15.58 1.73
N MET A 11 1.23 15.00 1.66
CA MET A 11 1.69 13.94 2.55
C MET A 11 2.61 14.50 3.65
N LYS A 12 2.30 14.17 4.91
CA LYS A 12 3.19 14.48 6.04
C LYS A 12 4.48 13.63 5.99
N TYR A 13 4.35 12.38 5.53
CA TYR A 13 5.41 11.42 5.31
C TYR A 13 5.22 10.78 3.93
N HIS A 14 6.28 10.40 3.22
CA HIS A 14 6.16 9.90 1.85
C HIS A 14 5.37 8.59 1.69
N THR A 15 5.13 7.88 2.78
CA THR A 15 4.42 6.58 2.86
C THR A 15 3.14 6.67 3.69
N ASP A 16 2.51 7.85 3.71
CA ASP A 16 1.26 8.09 4.43
C ASP A 16 0.05 7.44 3.73
N LEU A 17 -0.24 6.19 4.11
CA LEU A 17 -1.38 5.43 3.58
C LEU A 17 -2.73 6.09 3.84
N LYS A 18 -2.85 6.95 4.86
CA LYS A 18 -4.10 7.64 5.13
C LYS A 18 -4.44 8.58 3.98
N VAL A 19 -3.47 9.37 3.54
CA VAL A 19 -3.61 10.30 2.41
C VAL A 19 -3.83 9.53 1.10
N ILE A 20 -3.19 8.37 0.93
CA ILE A 20 -3.43 7.48 -0.22
C ILE A 20 -4.88 6.99 -0.24
N PHE A 21 -5.42 6.55 0.89
CA PHE A 21 -6.81 6.08 0.99
C PHE A 21 -7.82 7.21 0.81
N GLU A 22 -7.50 8.44 1.22
CA GLU A 22 -8.31 9.62 0.90
C GLU A 22 -8.40 9.83 -0.62
N ALA A 23 -7.30 9.65 -1.34
CA ALA A 23 -7.26 9.73 -2.80
C ALA A 23 -8.10 8.65 -3.49
N PHE A 24 -8.32 7.50 -2.85
CA PHE A 24 -9.21 6.44 -3.37
C PHE A 24 -10.70 6.72 -3.13
N GLN A 25 -11.04 7.76 -2.36
CA GLN A 25 -12.44 8.19 -2.11
C GLN A 25 -13.36 7.06 -1.62
N GLY A 26 -12.86 6.18 -0.75
CA GLY A 26 -13.64 5.09 -0.14
C GLY A 26 -13.51 3.75 -0.87
N ARG A 27 -12.91 3.71 -2.06
CA ARG A 27 -12.76 2.47 -2.84
C ARG A 27 -11.83 1.44 -2.20
N GLN A 28 -10.94 1.85 -1.29
CA GLN A 28 -10.16 0.90 -0.48
C GLN A 28 -11.02 -0.10 0.29
N LEU A 29 -12.27 0.26 0.59
CA LEU A 29 -13.23 -0.59 1.30
C LEU A 29 -13.84 -1.67 0.42
N GLU A 30 -13.66 -1.60 -0.90
CA GLU A 30 -14.17 -2.60 -1.84
C GLU A 30 -13.30 -3.88 -1.87
N PHE A 31 -12.10 -3.81 -1.28
CA PHE A 31 -11.11 -4.89 -1.33
C PHE A 31 -10.85 -5.53 0.03
N ASN A 32 -10.33 -6.75 -0.02
CA ASN A 32 -9.49 -7.29 1.04
C ASN A 32 -8.03 -6.95 0.73
N TRP A 33 -7.18 -6.95 1.75
CA TRP A 33 -5.80 -6.51 1.65
C TRP A 33 -4.84 -7.58 2.15
N LEU A 34 -3.96 -8.02 1.26
CA LEU A 34 -2.79 -8.82 1.60
C LEU A 34 -1.61 -7.86 1.86
N ILE A 35 -1.00 -7.95 3.03
CA ILE A 35 0.10 -7.09 3.47
C ILE A 35 1.31 -7.95 3.75
N THR A 36 2.44 -7.58 3.17
CA THR A 36 3.73 -8.31 3.24
C THR A 36 4.90 -7.33 3.31
N ASP A 37 6.06 -7.84 3.72
CA ASP A 37 7.34 -7.09 3.80
C ASP A 37 7.24 -5.79 4.63
N LEU A 38 6.49 -5.87 5.74
CA LEU A 38 6.14 -4.70 6.53
C LEU A 38 7.25 -4.31 7.51
N GLU A 39 7.85 -3.14 7.28
CA GLU A 39 8.72 -2.48 8.25
C GLU A 39 8.18 -1.08 8.53
N TYR A 40 8.13 -0.66 9.79
CA TYR A 40 7.49 0.59 10.16
C TYR A 40 8.15 1.25 11.36
N VAL A 41 7.89 2.54 11.50
CA VAL A 41 8.25 3.32 12.68
C VAL A 41 7.01 4.03 13.23
N VAL A 42 6.91 4.07 14.56
CA VAL A 42 5.86 4.81 15.26
C VAL A 42 6.46 5.72 16.31
N ASN A 43 5.76 6.82 16.60
CA ASN A 43 6.14 7.70 17.69
C ASN A 43 5.86 7.04 19.06
N SER A 44 6.50 7.58 20.11
CA SER A 44 6.44 6.99 21.46
C SER A 44 5.02 6.90 22.06
N LYS A 45 4.07 7.72 21.58
CA LYS A 45 2.67 7.73 22.01
C LYS A 45 1.87 6.57 21.39
N ASN A 46 2.34 6.00 20.28
CA ASN A 46 1.68 4.94 19.55
C ASN A 46 2.26 3.54 19.79
N ARG A 47 3.18 3.36 20.75
CA ARG A 47 3.83 2.06 21.06
C ARG A 47 2.87 0.89 21.30
N ARG A 48 1.61 1.14 21.67
CA ARG A 48 0.59 0.09 21.79
C ARG A 48 0.38 -0.69 20.48
N ILE A 49 0.68 -0.08 19.34
CA ILE A 49 0.60 -0.69 18.02
C ILE A 49 1.49 -1.93 17.90
N GLU A 50 2.63 -2.01 18.59
CA GLU A 50 3.60 -3.11 18.46
C GLU A 50 2.99 -4.47 18.85
N SER A 51 1.92 -4.46 19.66
CA SER A 51 1.15 -5.65 20.02
C SER A 51 -0.02 -5.95 19.08
N HIS A 52 -0.30 -5.08 18.11
CA HIS A 52 -1.44 -5.19 17.21
C HIS A 52 -1.17 -6.27 16.14
N PRO A 53 -2.13 -7.16 15.84
CA PRO A 53 -1.91 -8.28 14.91
C PRO A 53 -1.41 -7.88 13.51
N ILE A 54 -1.82 -6.69 13.02
CA ILE A 54 -1.43 -6.15 11.70
C ILE A 54 0.05 -5.80 11.60
N VAL A 55 0.77 -5.64 12.71
CA VAL A 55 2.20 -5.27 12.68
C VAL A 55 3.09 -6.26 13.44
N ASN A 56 2.53 -7.41 13.78
CA ASN A 56 3.19 -8.46 14.55
C ASN A 56 3.13 -9.82 13.82
N GLN A 57 2.90 -9.78 12.51
CA GLN A 57 2.85 -10.93 11.61
C GLN A 57 3.56 -10.54 10.31
N ASP A 58 4.26 -11.51 9.71
CA ASP A 58 5.01 -11.28 8.46
C ASP A 58 4.06 -11.11 7.26
N ILE A 59 2.93 -11.83 7.28
CA ILE A 59 1.92 -11.85 6.22
C ILE A 59 0.55 -11.68 6.85
N ILE A 60 -0.21 -10.69 6.39
CA ILE A 60 -1.53 -10.34 6.93
C ILE A 60 -2.55 -10.33 5.80
N PHE A 61 -3.73 -10.93 6.03
CA PHE A 61 -4.87 -10.79 5.14
C PHE A 61 -6.07 -10.27 5.93
N ILE A 62 -6.52 -9.05 5.61
CA ILE A 62 -7.55 -8.32 6.38
C ILE A 62 -8.52 -7.60 5.45
N THR A 63 -9.67 -7.21 5.98
CA THR A 63 -10.65 -6.42 5.22
C THR A 63 -10.19 -4.98 5.02
N GLY A 64 -10.69 -4.31 3.97
CA GLY A 64 -10.49 -2.88 3.75
C GLY A 64 -10.99 -2.04 4.93
N GLU A 65 -12.07 -2.45 5.58
CA GLU A 65 -12.63 -1.82 6.77
C GLU A 65 -11.65 -1.87 7.96
N GLU A 66 -11.07 -3.05 8.24
CA GLU A 66 -10.09 -3.23 9.31
C GLU A 66 -8.80 -2.46 9.06
N LEU A 67 -8.27 -2.52 7.83
CA LEU A 67 -7.08 -1.77 7.44
C LEU A 67 -7.31 -0.26 7.54
N THR A 68 -8.44 0.23 7.03
CA THR A 68 -8.82 1.64 7.10
C THR A 68 -8.94 2.10 8.55
N LYS A 69 -9.55 1.29 9.43
CA LYS A 69 -9.64 1.60 10.86
C LYS A 69 -8.26 1.65 11.50
N PHE A 70 -7.39 0.70 11.17
CA PHE A 70 -6.02 0.63 11.69
C PHE A 70 -5.21 1.88 11.32
N ILE A 71 -5.17 2.24 10.03
CA ILE A 71 -4.45 3.42 9.52
C ILE A 71 -4.99 4.72 10.12
N ASN A 72 -6.30 4.82 10.37
CA ASN A 72 -6.87 5.99 11.00
C ASN A 72 -6.65 6.07 12.52
N THR A 73 -6.40 4.94 13.17
CA THR A 73 -6.20 4.87 14.62
C THR A 73 -4.77 5.21 15.02
N TYR A 74 -3.79 4.78 14.21
CA TYR A 74 -2.38 4.89 14.54
C TYR A 74 -1.65 5.82 13.58
N GLU A 75 -0.87 6.75 14.13
CA GLU A 75 0.09 7.52 13.34
C GLU A 75 1.32 6.66 13.10
N ILE A 76 1.38 6.03 11.92
CA ILE A 76 2.42 5.10 11.49
C ILE A 76 3.08 5.62 10.22
N GLN A 77 4.41 5.47 10.14
CA GLN A 77 5.15 5.64 8.91
C GLN A 77 5.72 4.27 8.52
N PHE A 78 5.38 3.81 7.32
CA PHE A 78 5.91 2.56 6.78
C PHE A 78 7.26 2.84 6.12
N ILE A 79 8.29 2.13 6.55
CA ILE A 79 9.61 2.15 5.92
C ILE A 79 9.54 1.27 4.67
N TRP A 80 9.09 0.03 4.83
CA TRP A 80 8.83 -0.93 3.76
C TRP A 80 7.43 -1.53 3.92
N GLY A 81 6.85 -1.97 2.81
CA GLY A 81 5.60 -2.72 2.85
C GLY A 81 4.92 -2.75 1.49
N VAL A 82 4.26 -3.87 1.18
CA VAL A 82 3.39 -4.00 0.02
C VAL A 82 1.97 -4.25 0.50
N PHE A 83 1.04 -3.42 0.05
CA PHE A 83 -0.39 -3.52 0.33
C PHE A 83 -1.09 -3.88 -0.97
N THR A 84 -1.50 -5.14 -1.07
CA THR A 84 -2.08 -5.73 -2.28
C THR A 84 -3.59 -5.76 -2.14
N ALA A 85 -4.30 -5.07 -3.02
CA ALA A 85 -5.76 -5.07 -3.07
C ALA A 85 -6.27 -6.30 -3.81
N ILE A 86 -7.08 -7.08 -3.13
CA ILE A 86 -7.66 -8.34 -3.61
C ILE A 86 -9.18 -8.19 -3.63
N ASP A 87 -9.82 -8.57 -4.74
CA ASP A 87 -11.28 -8.60 -4.84
C ASP A 87 -11.88 -9.45 -3.71
N LYS A 88 -12.97 -8.98 -3.09
CA LYS A 88 -13.59 -9.66 -1.93
C LYS A 88 -14.10 -11.07 -2.23
N SER A 89 -14.32 -11.42 -3.50
CA SER A 89 -14.69 -12.78 -3.91
C SER A 89 -13.52 -13.77 -3.87
N ILE A 90 -12.28 -13.28 -3.83
CA ILE A 90 -11.08 -14.09 -3.79
C ILE A 90 -10.70 -14.37 -2.33
N ASN A 91 -10.59 -15.66 -1.98
CA ASN A 91 -10.12 -16.08 -0.68
C ASN A 91 -8.64 -16.45 -0.74
N ILE A 92 -7.84 -15.88 0.16
CA ILE A 92 -6.39 -16.08 0.23
C ILE A 92 -6.05 -16.98 1.41
N ASN A 93 -5.22 -18.00 1.17
CA ASN A 93 -4.56 -18.74 2.24
C ASN A 93 -3.15 -18.19 2.43
N VAL A 94 -2.94 -17.41 3.49
CA VAL A 94 -1.65 -16.77 3.81
C VAL A 94 -0.50 -17.77 4.00
N ASN A 95 -0.79 -19.04 4.31
CA ASN A 95 0.23 -20.09 4.45
C ASN A 95 0.64 -20.75 3.12
N GLN A 96 -0.01 -20.37 2.01
CA GLN A 96 0.14 -21.02 0.70
C GLN A 96 0.09 -19.97 -0.43
N LEU A 97 0.80 -18.86 -0.28
CA LEU A 97 0.90 -17.86 -1.32
C LEU A 97 1.74 -18.38 -2.51
N SER A 98 1.28 -18.10 -3.72
CA SER A 98 2.04 -18.38 -4.95
C SER A 98 3.19 -17.39 -5.15
N VAL A 99 3.00 -16.16 -4.68
CA VAL A 99 3.96 -15.06 -4.67
C VAL A 99 3.81 -14.33 -3.34
N GLU A 100 4.92 -14.02 -2.70
CA GLU A 100 4.97 -13.11 -1.55
C GLU A 100 5.49 -11.76 -2.05
N PRO A 101 4.62 -10.74 -2.20
CA PRO A 101 5.03 -9.43 -2.67
C PRO A 101 6.04 -8.80 -1.70
N TYR A 102 7.07 -8.12 -2.21
CA TYR A 102 8.06 -7.45 -1.37
C TYR A 102 8.53 -6.13 -1.96
N ALA A 103 8.85 -5.20 -1.08
CA ALA A 103 9.34 -3.87 -1.40
C ALA A 103 10.88 -3.84 -1.32
N ASN A 104 11.45 -4.25 -0.19
CA ASN A 104 12.85 -4.04 0.13
C ASN A 104 13.79 -4.67 -0.91
N GLY A 105 14.52 -3.82 -1.64
CA GLY A 105 15.50 -4.25 -2.63
C GLY A 105 14.91 -4.82 -3.92
N ASN A 106 13.59 -4.75 -4.13
CA ASN A 106 12.94 -5.26 -5.32
C ASN A 106 13.28 -4.40 -6.56
N LYS A 107 14.27 -4.86 -7.33
CA LYS A 107 14.75 -4.17 -8.53
C LYS A 107 13.74 -4.15 -9.68
N SER A 108 12.74 -5.03 -9.64
CA SER A 108 11.76 -5.12 -10.72
C SER A 108 10.90 -3.87 -10.85
N PHE A 109 10.76 -3.07 -9.78
CA PHE A 109 10.03 -1.80 -9.86
C PHE A 109 10.72 -0.73 -10.70
N TRP A 110 12.02 -0.87 -10.92
CA TRP A 110 12.89 0.15 -11.51
C TRP A 110 13.36 -0.21 -12.92
N ASN A 111 12.67 -1.14 -13.59
CA ASN A 111 13.01 -1.63 -14.93
C ASN A 111 12.25 -0.94 -16.08
N GLY A 112 11.49 0.13 -15.79
CA GLY A 112 10.65 0.87 -16.75
C GLY A 112 9.23 0.31 -16.93
N HIS A 113 9.00 -0.95 -16.56
CA HIS A 113 7.69 -1.62 -16.64
C HIS A 113 7.37 -2.39 -15.34
N PRO A 114 7.20 -1.68 -14.22
CA PRO A 114 6.77 -2.32 -12.98
C PRO A 114 5.39 -2.95 -13.17
N VAL A 115 5.19 -4.12 -12.59
CA VAL A 115 3.93 -4.85 -12.61
C VAL A 115 3.52 -5.19 -11.20
N ILE A 116 2.21 -5.29 -10.97
CA ILE A 116 1.65 -5.88 -9.76
C ILE A 116 2.28 -7.27 -9.57
N GLN A 117 2.81 -7.54 -8.38
CA GLN A 117 3.52 -8.80 -8.10
C GLN A 117 2.53 -9.95 -7.88
N TYR A 118 1.44 -9.69 -7.16
CA TYR A 118 0.48 -10.73 -6.79
C TYR A 118 -0.51 -11.02 -7.93
N PRO A 119 -0.66 -12.30 -8.35
CA PRO A 119 -1.61 -12.64 -9.40
C PRO A 119 -3.06 -12.30 -9.02
N ASN A 120 -3.81 -11.71 -9.97
CA ASN A 120 -5.22 -11.30 -9.82
C ASN A 120 -5.46 -10.20 -8.77
N ALA A 121 -4.43 -9.49 -8.32
CA ALA A 121 -4.61 -8.29 -7.54
C ALA A 121 -5.04 -7.12 -8.43
N VAL A 122 -5.88 -6.24 -7.87
CA VAL A 122 -6.41 -5.07 -8.58
C VAL A 122 -5.38 -3.93 -8.58
N LEU A 123 -4.67 -3.78 -7.47
CA LEU A 123 -3.58 -2.82 -7.32
C LEU A 123 -2.62 -3.25 -6.20
N GLU A 124 -1.43 -2.66 -6.21
CA GLU A 124 -0.44 -2.71 -5.14
C GLU A 124 0.01 -1.29 -4.76
N ILE A 125 0.02 -1.00 -3.47
CA ILE A 125 0.71 0.16 -2.90
C ILE A 125 2.03 -0.33 -2.32
N VAL A 126 3.14 0.24 -2.76
CA VAL A 126 4.50 -0.13 -2.33
C VAL A 126 5.11 1.05 -1.55
N CYS A 127 5.32 0.86 -0.25
CA CYS A 127 6.07 1.78 0.59
C CYS A 127 7.56 1.49 0.43
N TRP A 128 8.36 2.50 0.04
CA TRP A 128 9.77 2.32 -0.31
C TRP A 128 10.70 3.20 0.52
N ASP A 129 11.47 2.57 1.39
CA ASP A 129 12.48 3.15 2.29
C ASP A 129 12.03 4.43 3.00
N SER A 130 10.74 4.56 3.32
CA SER A 130 10.10 5.77 3.85
C SER A 130 10.21 7.05 2.98
N SER A 131 10.73 6.94 1.75
CA SER A 131 11.11 8.07 0.87
C SER A 131 10.14 8.29 -0.29
N LEU A 132 9.42 7.26 -0.69
CA LEU A 132 8.43 7.33 -1.77
C LEU A 132 7.37 6.24 -1.63
N THR A 133 6.26 6.43 -2.33
CA THR A 133 5.26 5.40 -2.54
C THR A 133 5.07 5.12 -4.03
N LEU A 134 4.94 3.84 -4.39
CA LEU A 134 4.47 3.44 -5.72
C LEU A 134 3.01 2.99 -5.63
N LEU A 135 2.23 3.33 -6.65
CA LEU A 135 0.91 2.75 -6.87
C LEU A 135 0.95 2.03 -8.22
N LEU A 136 0.80 0.70 -8.21
CA LEU A 136 0.66 -0.12 -9.41
C LEU A 136 -0.80 -0.55 -9.50
N SER A 137 -1.50 -0.21 -10.57
CA SER A 137 -2.96 -0.35 -10.62
C SER A 137 -3.44 -0.86 -11.98
N GLU A 138 -4.46 -1.71 -11.96
CA GLU A 138 -5.26 -2.13 -13.12
C GLU A 138 -6.68 -1.53 -13.11
N ASP A 139 -6.96 -0.58 -12.19
CA ASP A 139 -8.27 0.03 -12.01
C ASP A 139 -8.28 1.51 -12.47
N ASP A 140 -8.84 1.75 -13.65
CA ASP A 140 -8.89 3.08 -14.28
C ASP A 140 -9.63 4.12 -13.42
N ASP A 141 -10.64 3.72 -12.65
CA ASP A 141 -11.44 4.63 -11.83
C ASP A 141 -10.68 5.05 -10.56
N ILE A 142 -9.86 4.17 -9.98
CA ILE A 142 -8.89 4.54 -8.95
C ILE A 142 -7.80 5.44 -9.53
N ASP A 143 -7.30 5.12 -10.72
CA ASP A 143 -6.24 5.91 -11.37
C ASP A 143 -6.66 7.36 -11.62
N ASP A 144 -7.90 7.57 -12.07
CA ASP A 144 -8.46 8.90 -12.32
C ASP A 144 -8.60 9.68 -11.01
N LYS A 145 -9.18 9.07 -9.96
CA LYS A 145 -9.31 9.71 -8.63
C LYS A 145 -7.95 10.06 -8.04
N PHE A 146 -6.98 9.18 -8.21
CA PHE A 146 -5.63 9.34 -7.68
C PHE A 146 -4.91 10.53 -8.33
N GLN A 147 -5.00 10.66 -9.66
CA GLN A 147 -4.47 11.81 -10.39
C GLN A 147 -5.21 13.11 -10.05
N ASP A 148 -6.52 13.02 -9.80
CA ASP A 148 -7.30 14.18 -9.42
C ASP A 148 -6.96 14.70 -8.03
N TYR A 149 -6.67 13.80 -7.07
CA TYR A 149 -6.27 14.17 -5.72
C TYR A 149 -4.85 14.73 -5.70
N PHE A 150 -3.89 14.04 -6.32
CA PHE A 150 -2.49 14.41 -6.30
C PHE A 150 -2.07 15.10 -7.60
N LYS A 151 -2.18 16.44 -7.62
CA LYS A 151 -1.92 17.24 -8.84
C LYS A 151 -0.48 17.18 -9.35
N SER A 152 0.48 16.75 -8.53
CA SER A 152 1.90 16.59 -8.89
C SER A 152 2.34 15.13 -9.05
N THR A 153 1.41 14.18 -9.14
CA THR A 153 1.77 12.77 -9.34
C THR A 153 2.51 12.56 -10.65
N LYS A 154 3.60 11.80 -10.58
CA LYS A 154 4.37 11.40 -11.76
C LYS A 154 3.93 9.99 -12.16
N LYS A 155 3.79 9.76 -13.47
CA LYS A 155 3.68 8.39 -14.00
C LYS A 155 5.02 7.68 -13.79
N LEU A 156 4.96 6.43 -13.39
CA LEU A 156 6.12 5.58 -13.19
C LEU A 156 6.56 4.99 -14.54
N ASN A 157 7.16 5.83 -15.37
CA ASN A 157 7.72 5.47 -16.67
C ASN A 157 9.21 5.90 -16.66
N PHE A 158 10.12 4.93 -16.71
CA PHE A 158 11.56 5.18 -16.84
C PHE A 158 12.05 4.81 -18.24
#